data_AF-A0A534UEW5-F1
#
_entry.id   AF-A0A534UEW5-F1
#
_cell.length_a   1.000
_cell.length_b   1.000
_cell.length_c   1.000
_cell.angle_alpha   90.00
_cell.angle_beta   90.00
_cell.angle_gamma   90.00
#
_symmetry.space_group_name_H-M   'P 1'
#
loop_
_entity.id
_entity.type
_entity.pdbx_description
1 polymer ?
#
loop_
_entity_poly.entity_id
_entity_poly.type
_entity_poly.pdbx_seq_one_letter_code
_entity_poly.pdbx_strand_id
1 'polypeptide(L)'
;MRIENGGSSAVYKRARRFAMGSRGLVVLVGILCLGAGAPDPVEMEVGGVLPMRGGGAAVVLIDSTRSKALPIAVSGTEALSIQLRLAKQHYPRPLTHDLMESIVRELGGKIVRVQIDELRGEAFIASVFVQVGQRTSRIDARPSDGIALALGNALPVFVARNVLDRAGMSPDALENPESAPTPSRRGPI
;
A
#
# COMPACT_ATOMS: atom_id res chain seq x y z
N MET A 1 4.63 37.70 28.44
CA MET A 1 4.34 37.81 27.00
C MET A 1 4.12 36.39 26.47
N ARG A 2 2.85 36.06 26.24
CA ARG A 2 2.36 34.72 25.90
C ARG A 2 2.27 34.65 24.38
N ILE A 3 2.92 33.67 23.74
CA ILE A 3 2.70 33.38 22.33
C ILE A 3 2.05 32.00 22.27
N GLU A 4 0.79 32.01 21.87
CA GLU A 4 0.00 30.83 21.52
C GLU A 4 0.45 30.32 20.15
N ASN A 5 0.56 29.01 19.98
CA ASN A 5 0.49 28.36 18.68
C ASN A 5 -0.43 27.15 18.83
N GLY A 6 -1.73 27.44 18.72
CA GLY A 6 -2.76 26.43 18.46
C GLY A 6 -2.82 26.15 16.96
N GLY A 7 -2.90 24.87 16.59
CA GLY A 7 -3.20 24.50 15.20
C GLY A 7 -2.70 23.12 14.76
N SER A 8 -3.10 22.04 15.43
CA SER A 8 -3.10 20.72 14.79
C SER A 8 -4.16 19.82 15.44
N SER A 9 -5.41 20.03 15.04
CA SER A 9 -6.52 19.14 15.41
C SER A 9 -7.62 19.29 14.36
N ALA A 10 -7.42 18.76 13.16
CA ALA A 10 -8.46 18.82 12.12
C ALA A 10 -8.36 17.79 10.97
N VAL A 11 -7.57 16.70 11.06
CA VAL A 11 -7.39 15.81 9.90
C VAL A 11 -8.20 14.49 9.99
N TYR A 12 -8.77 14.13 11.14
CA TYR A 12 -9.57 12.90 11.29
C TYR A 12 -11.02 13.12 11.77
N LYS A 13 -11.81 13.88 11.02
CA LYS A 13 -13.29 13.85 11.19
C LYS A 13 -14.03 13.96 9.86
N ARG A 14 -14.38 12.80 9.28
CA ARG A 14 -15.60 12.68 8.48
C ARG A 14 -16.12 11.25 8.45
N ALA A 15 -17.02 10.93 9.38
CA ALA A 15 -17.89 9.77 9.28
C ALA A 15 -18.96 10.04 8.21
N ARG A 16 -19.11 9.13 7.24
CA ARG A 16 -20.29 9.11 6.36
C ARG A 16 -21.19 7.94 6.78
N ARG A 17 -22.44 8.27 7.12
CA ARG A 17 -23.53 7.30 7.27
C ARG A 17 -23.84 6.72 5.89
N PHE A 18 -23.80 5.40 5.74
CA PHE A 18 -24.29 4.74 4.54
C PHE A 18 -25.76 4.33 4.78
N ALA A 19 -26.62 4.81 3.89
CA ALA A 19 -28.03 4.46 3.84
C ALA A 19 -28.21 3.09 3.16
N MET A 20 -29.17 2.34 3.69
CA MET A 20 -29.59 1.01 3.27
C MET A 20 -30.35 1.08 1.95
N GLY A 21 -30.04 0.20 0.98
CA GLY A 21 -30.74 0.14 -0.30
C GLY A 21 -30.36 -1.07 -1.18
N SER A 22 -31.20 -2.10 -1.11
CA SER A 22 -31.59 -3.07 -2.15
C SER A 22 -30.54 -3.78 -3.04
N ARG A 23 -30.40 -5.08 -2.77
CA ARG A 23 -30.31 -6.24 -3.70
C ARG A 23 -29.43 -6.10 -4.95
N GLY A 24 -28.18 -6.58 -4.84
CA GLY A 24 -27.34 -6.98 -5.97
C GLY A 24 -26.62 -8.29 -5.65
N LEU A 25 -26.81 -9.29 -6.50
CA LEU A 25 -26.19 -10.62 -6.46
C LEU A 25 -24.66 -10.50 -6.49
N VAL A 26 -23.98 -10.91 -5.43
CA VAL A 26 -22.50 -11.04 -5.41
C VAL A 26 -22.15 -12.41 -5.96
N VAL A 27 -21.59 -12.45 -7.17
CA VAL A 27 -21.00 -13.67 -7.73
C VAL A 27 -19.63 -13.86 -7.09
N LEU A 28 -19.54 -14.78 -6.14
CA LEU A 28 -18.28 -15.22 -5.53
C LEU A 28 -17.55 -16.10 -6.55
N VAL A 29 -16.61 -15.55 -7.30
CA VAL A 29 -15.72 -16.35 -8.15
C VAL A 29 -14.68 -17.01 -7.23
N GLY A 30 -14.88 -18.30 -6.97
CA GLY A 30 -13.95 -19.13 -6.24
C GLY A 30 -12.61 -19.24 -6.98
N ILE A 31 -11.54 -18.77 -6.33
CA ILE A 31 -10.18 -19.04 -6.77
C ILE A 31 -9.79 -20.41 -6.23
N LEU A 32 -9.57 -21.35 -7.15
CA LEU A 32 -9.03 -22.67 -6.86
C LEU A 32 -7.56 -22.52 -6.44
N CYS A 33 -7.29 -22.53 -5.13
CA CYS A 33 -5.94 -22.58 -4.59
C CYS A 33 -5.34 -23.98 -4.79
N LEU A 34 -4.43 -24.13 -5.76
CA LEU A 34 -3.40 -25.17 -5.71
C LEU A 34 -2.03 -24.49 -5.56
N GLY A 35 -1.53 -24.48 -4.32
CA GLY A 35 -0.19 -24.01 -3.99
C GLY A 35 0.00 -24.02 -2.47
N ALA A 36 0.88 -24.88 -1.99
CA ALA A 36 1.14 -25.09 -0.57
C ALA A 36 1.60 -23.82 0.17
N GLY A 37 0.99 -23.56 1.33
CA GLY A 37 1.74 -23.24 2.55
C GLY A 37 2.12 -21.78 2.86
N ALA A 38 1.49 -20.78 2.23
CA ALA A 38 1.58 -19.40 2.71
C ALA A 38 0.19 -18.92 3.14
N PRO A 39 0.03 -18.35 4.33
CA PRO A 39 -1.27 -17.85 4.77
C PRO A 39 -1.73 -16.70 3.86
N ASP A 40 -3.05 -16.55 3.72
CA ASP A 40 -3.64 -15.60 2.78
C ASP A 40 -3.09 -14.18 3.02
N PRO A 41 -2.62 -13.49 1.96
CA PRO A 41 -2.08 -12.16 2.10
C PRO A 41 -3.17 -11.19 2.56
N VAL A 42 -2.75 -10.17 3.29
CA VAL A 42 -3.64 -9.19 3.90
C VAL A 42 -3.81 -8.01 2.96
N GLU A 43 -5.05 -7.58 2.76
CA GLU A 43 -5.39 -6.40 2.00
C GLU A 43 -5.04 -5.12 2.79
N MET A 44 -4.29 -4.22 2.18
CA MET A 44 -3.86 -2.94 2.74
C MET A 44 -4.28 -1.78 1.83
N GLU A 45 -4.58 -0.65 2.45
CA GLU A 45 -4.77 0.65 1.81
C GLU A 45 -3.51 1.50 1.92
N VAL A 46 -3.31 2.43 0.97
CA VAL A 46 -2.23 3.42 1.07
C VAL A 46 -2.68 4.54 2.01
N GLY A 47 -2.15 4.56 3.22
CA GLY A 47 -2.47 5.54 4.25
C GLY A 47 -1.86 6.92 4.01
N GLY A 48 -0.71 6.98 3.33
CA GLY A 48 -0.05 8.24 2.99
C GLY A 48 1.45 8.08 2.72
N VAL A 49 2.11 9.22 2.54
CA VAL A 49 3.57 9.31 2.36
C VAL A 49 4.13 10.22 3.45
N LEU A 50 5.08 9.71 4.22
CA LEU A 50 5.69 10.40 5.35
C LEU A 50 7.17 10.70 5.05
N PRO A 51 7.67 11.92 5.32
CA PRO A 51 9.09 12.22 5.17
C PRO A 51 9.92 11.47 6.23
N MET A 52 11.12 11.02 5.85
CA MET A 52 12.05 10.35 6.78
C MET A 52 13.19 11.27 7.22
N ARG A 53 13.64 11.12 8.47
CA ARG A 53 14.86 11.79 8.97
C ARG A 53 16.07 11.29 8.18
N GLY A 54 16.88 12.21 7.65
CA GLY A 54 18.05 11.86 6.83
C GLY A 54 17.80 11.84 5.31
N GLY A 55 16.58 12.15 4.87
CA GLY A 55 16.21 12.21 3.44
C GLY A 55 15.38 11.00 3.00
N GLY A 56 14.67 11.16 1.88
CA GLY A 56 13.72 10.15 1.39
C GLY A 56 12.33 10.23 2.06
N ALA A 57 11.51 9.22 1.83
CA ALA A 57 10.18 9.11 2.40
C ALA A 57 9.78 7.65 2.64
N ALA A 58 8.75 7.44 3.44
CA ALA A 58 8.10 6.14 3.61
C ALA A 58 6.66 6.23 3.09
N VAL A 59 6.25 5.26 2.29
CA VAL A 59 4.84 5.03 1.96
C VAL A 59 4.28 4.11 3.03
N VAL A 60 3.16 4.51 3.64
CA VAL A 60 2.53 3.72 4.71
C VAL A 60 1.37 2.94 4.12
N LEU A 61 1.43 1.62 4.20
CA LEU A 61 0.28 0.75 3.97
C LEU A 61 -0.41 0.46 5.30
N ILE A 62 -1.74 0.50 5.35
CA ILE A 62 -2.53 0.30 6.58
C ILE A 62 -3.61 -0.74 6.30
N ASP A 63 -3.82 -1.66 7.23
CA ASP A 63 -4.88 -2.65 7.12
C ASP A 63 -6.28 -2.03 7.35
N SER A 64 -7.33 -2.72 6.90
CA SER A 64 -8.71 -2.23 7.03
C SER A 64 -9.15 -2.04 8.49
N THR A 65 -8.57 -2.78 9.44
CA THR A 65 -8.87 -2.64 10.87
C THR A 65 -8.07 -1.53 11.55
N ARG A 66 -7.08 -0.95 10.86
CA ARG A 66 -6.14 0.05 11.38
C ARG A 66 -5.40 -0.41 12.64
N SER A 67 -5.09 -1.70 12.70
CA SER A 67 -4.29 -2.30 13.77
C SER A 67 -2.84 -2.55 13.33
N LYS A 68 -2.60 -2.66 12.02
CA LYS A 68 -1.29 -2.87 11.43
C LYS A 68 -1.02 -1.84 10.34
N ALA A 69 0.21 -1.37 10.33
CA ALA A 69 0.77 -0.54 9.29
C ALA A 69 2.13 -1.07 8.85
N LEU A 70 2.47 -0.90 7.57
CA LEU A 70 3.74 -1.29 6.98
C LEU A 70 4.37 -0.06 6.31
N PRO A 71 5.41 0.54 6.90
CA PRO A 71 6.18 1.58 6.23
C PRO A 71 7.13 0.95 5.20
N ILE A 72 7.09 1.46 3.97
CA ILE A 72 7.99 1.07 2.88
C ILE A 72 8.82 2.30 2.49
N ALA A 73 10.12 2.24 2.75
CA ALA A 73 11.05 3.30 2.37
C ALA A 73 11.14 3.42 0.84
N VAL A 74 11.07 4.65 0.36
CA VAL A 74 11.13 5.01 -1.06
C VAL A 74 11.98 6.27 -1.25
N SER A 75 12.53 6.44 -2.44
CA SER A 75 13.19 7.68 -2.82
C SER A 75 12.20 8.84 -2.98
N GLY A 76 12.71 10.07 -3.01
CA GLY A 76 11.87 11.26 -3.19
C GLY A 76 11.09 11.28 -4.52
N THR A 77 11.64 10.72 -5.60
CA THR A 77 10.98 10.65 -6.91
C THR A 77 9.83 9.64 -6.92
N GLU A 78 10.02 8.49 -6.27
CA GLU A 78 8.99 7.47 -6.07
C GLU A 78 7.89 7.95 -5.12
N ALA A 79 8.28 8.65 -4.05
CA ALA A 79 7.35 9.29 -3.13
C ALA A 79 6.47 10.31 -3.86
N LEU A 80 7.05 11.09 -4.77
CA LEU A 80 6.32 12.06 -5.58
C LEU A 80 5.30 11.36 -6.50
N SER A 81 5.71 10.33 -7.25
CA SER A 81 4.78 9.62 -8.16
C SER A 81 3.56 9.05 -7.44
N ILE A 82 3.75 8.52 -6.24
CA ILE A 82 2.68 8.01 -5.37
C ILE A 82 1.80 9.14 -4.85
N GLN A 83 2.40 10.25 -4.37
CA GLN A 83 1.65 11.40 -3.87
C GLN A 83 0.74 12.02 -4.94
N LEU A 84 1.23 12.18 -6.18
CA LEU A 84 0.42 12.72 -7.28
C LEU A 84 -0.81 11.85 -7.55
N ARG A 85 -0.68 10.53 -7.43
CA ARG A 85 -1.80 9.59 -7.59
C ARG A 85 -2.74 9.56 -6.39
N LEU A 86 -2.22 9.66 -5.16
CA LEU A 86 -3.04 9.84 -3.96
C LEU A 86 -3.88 11.12 -4.03
N ALA A 87 -3.32 12.20 -4.59
CA ALA A 87 -4.03 13.45 -4.81
C ALA A 87 -5.15 13.36 -5.87
N LYS A 88 -5.18 12.26 -6.64
CA LYS A 88 -6.16 12.02 -7.72
C LYS A 88 -6.26 13.19 -8.70
N GLN A 89 -5.13 13.85 -8.96
CA GLN A 89 -5.06 14.96 -9.89
C GLN A 89 -4.94 14.46 -11.32
N HIS A 90 -5.65 15.11 -12.24
CA HIS A 90 -5.53 14.87 -13.67
C HIS A 90 -4.53 15.84 -14.28
N TYR A 91 -3.56 15.30 -15.00
CA TYR A 91 -2.57 16.08 -15.75
C TYR A 91 -2.93 16.12 -17.24
N PRO A 92 -2.60 17.21 -17.96
CA PRO A 92 -2.90 17.34 -19.40
C PRO A 92 -2.11 16.35 -20.28
N ARG A 93 -1.00 15.80 -19.75
CA ARG A 93 -0.18 14.77 -20.39
C ARG A 93 -0.02 13.60 -19.40
N PRO A 94 0.02 12.35 -19.90
CA PRO A 94 0.17 11.19 -19.04
C PRO A 94 1.53 11.21 -18.34
N LEU A 95 1.53 10.94 -17.04
CA LEU A 95 2.73 10.64 -16.27
C LEU A 95 3.21 9.20 -16.57
N THR A 96 4.36 8.82 -16.03
CA THR A 96 5.00 7.52 -16.31
C THR A 96 4.07 6.34 -16.03
N HIS A 97 3.42 6.30 -14.87
CA HIS A 97 2.49 5.22 -14.52
C HIS A 97 1.18 5.29 -15.33
N ASP A 98 0.72 6.46 -15.75
CA ASP A 98 -0.46 6.60 -16.62
C ASP A 98 -0.16 6.06 -18.04
N LEU A 99 1.04 6.32 -18.54
CA LEU A 99 1.53 5.76 -19.79
C LEU A 99 1.64 4.24 -19.69
N MET A 100 2.19 3.71 -18.59
CA MET A 100 2.32 2.27 -18.36
C MET A 100 0.96 1.56 -18.34
N GLU A 101 -0.03 2.11 -17.64
CA GLU A 101 -1.40 1.60 -17.63
C GLU A 101 -2.04 1.63 -19.01
N SER A 102 -1.81 2.72 -19.75
CA SER A 102 -2.30 2.84 -21.12
C SER A 102 -1.68 1.77 -22.01
N ILE A 103 -0.38 1.52 -21.94
CA ILE A 103 0.30 0.45 -22.67
C ILE A 103 -0.30 -0.92 -22.32
N VAL A 104 -0.50 -1.21 -21.03
CA VAL A 104 -1.12 -2.49 -20.60
C VAL A 104 -2.53 -2.62 -21.20
N ARG A 105 -3.33 -1.56 -21.16
CA ARG A 105 -4.70 -1.55 -21.70
C ARG A 105 -4.73 -1.73 -23.21
N GLU A 106 -3.90 -0.99 -23.96
CA GLU A 106 -3.85 -1.07 -25.42
C GLU A 106 -3.40 -2.45 -25.92
N LEU A 107 -2.59 -3.16 -25.12
CA LEU A 107 -2.21 -4.55 -25.38
C LEU A 107 -3.26 -5.57 -24.91
N GLY A 108 -4.46 -5.13 -24.52
CA GLY A 108 -5.57 -5.98 -24.07
C GLY A 108 -5.43 -6.51 -22.64
N GLY A 109 -4.52 -5.92 -21.86
CA GLY A 109 -4.27 -6.28 -20.47
C GLY A 109 -5.04 -5.46 -19.46
N LYS A 110 -5.20 -6.01 -18.26
CA LYS A 110 -5.74 -5.34 -17.08
C LYS A 110 -4.88 -5.64 -15.88
N ILE A 111 -4.45 -4.62 -15.15
CA ILE A 111 -3.83 -4.81 -13.83
C ILE A 111 -4.96 -5.24 -12.88
N VAL A 112 -4.80 -6.39 -12.23
CA VAL A 112 -5.85 -6.99 -11.38
C VAL A 112 -5.45 -7.13 -9.93
N ARG A 113 -4.14 -7.07 -9.63
CA ARG A 113 -3.61 -7.20 -8.27
C ARG A 113 -2.21 -6.62 -8.19
N VAL A 114 -1.89 -6.03 -7.05
CA VAL A 114 -0.53 -5.69 -6.65
C VAL A 114 -0.27 -6.36 -5.31
N GLN A 115 0.90 -6.97 -5.16
CA GLN A 115 1.28 -7.67 -3.94
C GLN A 115 2.70 -7.34 -3.51
N ILE A 116 2.90 -7.07 -2.23
CA ILE A 116 4.21 -7.11 -1.58
C ILE A 116 4.43 -8.55 -1.10
N ASP A 117 5.41 -9.22 -1.71
CA ASP A 117 5.55 -10.67 -1.66
C ASP A 117 6.52 -11.14 -0.58
N GLU A 118 7.65 -10.45 -0.45
CA GLU A 118 8.78 -10.87 0.36
C GLU A 118 9.53 -9.65 0.89
N LEU A 119 10.19 -9.82 2.04
CA LEU A 119 11.23 -8.93 2.53
C LEU A 119 12.55 -9.70 2.55
N ARG A 120 13.44 -9.40 1.61
CA ARG A 120 14.75 -10.04 1.49
C ARG A 120 15.83 -9.09 2.01
N GLY A 121 16.38 -9.41 3.18
CA GLY A 121 17.19 -8.44 3.93
C GLY A 121 16.32 -7.23 4.30
N GLU A 122 16.67 -6.07 3.77
CA GLU A 122 15.93 -4.81 3.93
C GLU A 122 15.12 -4.41 2.68
N ALA A 123 15.16 -5.23 1.61
CA ALA A 123 14.50 -4.93 0.35
C ALA A 123 13.15 -5.65 0.24
N PHE A 124 12.09 -4.87 0.10
CA PHE A 124 10.77 -5.40 -0.23
C PHE A 124 10.69 -5.75 -1.71
N ILE A 125 10.15 -6.93 -2.02
CA ILE A 125 9.89 -7.42 -3.37
C ILE A 125 8.38 -7.39 -3.60
N ALA A 126 7.96 -6.93 -4.77
CA ALA A 126 6.55 -6.84 -5.13
C ALA A 126 6.27 -7.47 -6.49
N SER A 127 5.01 -7.80 -6.73
CA SER A 127 4.51 -8.25 -8.02
C SER A 127 3.28 -7.48 -8.44
N VAL A 128 3.20 -7.19 -9.74
CA VAL A 128 1.99 -6.71 -10.42
C VAL A 128 1.42 -7.87 -11.22
N PHE A 129 0.14 -8.15 -11.03
CA PHE A 129 -0.57 -9.19 -11.77
C PHE A 129 -1.37 -8.55 -12.89
N VAL A 130 -1.08 -8.94 -14.12
CA VAL A 130 -1.76 -8.46 -15.33
C VAL A 130 -2.52 -9.61 -15.96
N GLN A 131 -3.83 -9.42 -16.14
CA GLN A 131 -4.71 -10.35 -16.83
C GLN A 131 -4.87 -9.95 -18.30
N VAL A 132 -4.65 -10.90 -19.21
CA VAL A 132 -4.94 -10.78 -20.65
C VAL A 132 -5.80 -11.99 -21.04
N GLY A 133 -7.08 -11.75 -21.35
CA GLY A 133 -8.05 -12.83 -21.52
C GLY A 133 -8.17 -13.72 -20.28
N GLN A 134 -7.91 -15.01 -20.42
CA GLN A 134 -7.95 -15.99 -19.32
C GLN A 134 -6.59 -16.19 -18.63
N ARG A 135 -5.52 -15.56 -19.13
CA ARG A 135 -4.18 -15.71 -18.57
C ARG A 135 -3.88 -14.56 -17.61
N THR A 136 -3.39 -14.88 -16.43
CA THR A 136 -2.82 -13.91 -15.50
C THR A 136 -1.31 -14.11 -15.43
N SER A 137 -0.57 -13.07 -15.77
CA SER A 137 0.89 -13.02 -15.65
C SER A 137 1.27 -12.28 -14.38
N ARG A 138 2.23 -12.83 -13.64
CA ARG A 138 2.87 -12.18 -12.50
C ARG A 138 4.15 -11.51 -12.98
N ILE A 139 4.26 -10.19 -12.78
CA ILE A 139 5.38 -9.37 -13.23
C ILE A 139 6.11 -8.86 -11.99
N ASP A 140 7.43 -9.08 -11.93
CA ASP A 140 8.28 -8.53 -10.87
C ASP A 140 8.25 -7.00 -10.89
N ALA A 141 8.15 -6.38 -9.73
CA ALA A 141 8.03 -4.94 -9.59
C ALA A 141 8.66 -4.45 -8.29
N ARG A 142 9.09 -3.19 -8.30
CA ARG A 142 9.39 -2.49 -7.05
C ARG A 142 8.09 -2.16 -6.33
N PRO A 143 8.07 -2.14 -4.98
CA PRO A 143 6.90 -1.73 -4.20
C PRO A 143 6.35 -0.38 -4.64
N SER A 144 7.21 0.61 -4.89
CA SER A 144 6.83 1.97 -5.30
C SER A 144 6.01 1.97 -6.59
N ASP A 145 6.47 1.25 -7.61
CA ASP A 145 5.79 1.14 -8.90
C ASP A 145 4.46 0.39 -8.78
N GLY A 146 4.46 -0.73 -8.05
CA GLY A 146 3.24 -1.50 -7.79
C GLY A 146 2.19 -0.65 -7.07
N ILE A 147 2.57 0.05 -6.01
CA ILE A 147 1.65 0.91 -5.24
C ILE A 147 1.10 2.03 -6.11
N ALA A 148 1.95 2.68 -6.92
CA ALA A 148 1.51 3.69 -7.85
C ALA A 148 0.45 3.14 -8.81
N LEU A 149 0.69 1.98 -9.43
CA LEU A 149 -0.28 1.31 -10.33
C LEU A 149 -1.57 0.91 -9.61
N ALA A 150 -1.49 0.41 -8.37
CA ALA A 150 -2.67 0.07 -7.58
C ALA A 150 -3.57 1.31 -7.37
N LEU A 151 -2.98 2.45 -7.02
CA LEU A 151 -3.70 3.71 -6.84
C LEU A 151 -4.42 4.18 -8.11
N GLY A 152 -3.76 4.13 -9.26
CA GLY A 152 -4.37 4.55 -10.53
C GLY A 152 -5.49 3.64 -11.01
N ASN A 153 -5.46 2.37 -10.62
CA ASN A 153 -6.51 1.39 -10.93
C ASN A 153 -7.56 1.23 -9.82
N ALA A 154 -7.47 2.02 -8.74
CA ALA A 154 -8.31 1.90 -7.54
C ALA A 154 -8.34 0.46 -6.97
N LEU A 155 -7.18 -0.20 -6.96
CA LEU A 155 -6.99 -1.54 -6.41
C LEU A 155 -6.37 -1.44 -5.02
N PRO A 156 -6.71 -2.35 -4.10
CA PRO A 156 -5.96 -2.49 -2.86
C PRO A 156 -4.56 -3.08 -3.13
N VAL A 157 -3.68 -2.94 -2.15
CA VAL A 157 -2.34 -3.57 -2.15
C VAL A 157 -2.37 -4.77 -1.22
N PHE A 158 -2.04 -5.95 -1.71
CA PHE A 158 -1.93 -7.14 -0.88
C PHE A 158 -0.54 -7.26 -0.28
N VAL A 159 -0.42 -7.73 0.96
CA VAL A 159 0.87 -7.94 1.61
C VAL A 159 0.91 -9.33 2.21
N ALA A 160 1.96 -10.10 1.89
CA ALA A 160 2.16 -11.41 2.47
C ALA A 160 2.27 -11.34 4.00
N ARG A 161 1.64 -12.26 4.73
CA ARG A 161 1.58 -12.17 6.21
C ARG A 161 2.96 -12.18 6.84
N ASN A 162 3.87 -13.01 6.33
CA ASN A 162 5.26 -13.06 6.80
C ASN A 162 6.00 -11.72 6.66
N VAL A 163 5.64 -10.89 5.68
CA VAL A 163 6.17 -9.53 5.54
C VAL A 163 5.59 -8.63 6.64
N LEU A 164 4.27 -8.68 6.88
CA LEU A 164 3.62 -7.94 7.96
C LEU A 164 4.08 -8.36 9.35
N ASP A 165 4.38 -9.63 9.57
CA ASP A 165 4.84 -10.13 10.86
C ASP A 165 6.28 -9.70 11.15
N ARG A 166 7.09 -9.50 10.10
CA ARG A 166 8.50 -9.09 10.22
C ARG A 166 8.71 -7.58 10.27
N ALA A 167 7.91 -6.82 9.52
CA ALA A 167 8.12 -5.39 9.31
C ALA A 167 6.86 -4.54 9.57
N GLY A 168 5.71 -5.16 9.84
CA GLY A 168 4.51 -4.45 10.25
C GLY A 168 4.59 -3.99 11.69
N MET A 169 3.93 -2.87 11.98
CA MET A 169 3.88 -2.22 13.28
C MET A 169 2.48 -1.66 13.56
N SER A 170 2.21 -1.19 14.78
CA SER A 170 0.96 -0.45 15.02
C SER A 170 1.02 0.94 14.38
N PRO A 171 -0.12 1.51 13.93
CA PRO A 171 -0.16 2.90 13.46
C PRO A 171 0.36 3.90 14.50
N ASP A 172 0.07 3.69 15.78
CA ASP A 172 0.54 4.57 16.87
C ASP A 172 2.08 4.63 16.95
N ALA A 173 2.76 3.50 16.72
CA ALA A 173 4.21 3.44 16.71
C ALA A 173 4.84 4.19 15.52
N LEU A 174 4.09 4.41 14.42
CA LEU A 174 4.55 5.24 13.29
C LEU A 174 4.51 6.72 13.64
N GLU A 175 3.48 7.14 14.37
CA GLU A 175 3.32 8.53 14.81
C GLU A 175 4.33 8.88 15.91
N ASN A 176 4.65 7.91 16.77
CA ASN A 176 5.55 8.07 17.91
C ASN A 176 6.66 6.99 17.92
N PRO A 177 7.72 7.13 17.11
CA PRO A 177 8.78 6.12 17.00
C PRO A 177 9.55 5.86 18.31
N GLU A 178 9.54 6.80 19.27
CA GLU A 178 10.11 6.62 20.60
C GLU A 178 9.24 5.79 21.55
N SER A 179 7.97 5.56 21.20
CA SER A 179 7.03 4.75 22.00
C SER A 179 7.01 3.27 21.61
N ALA A 180 7.73 2.90 20.55
CA ALA A 180 7.82 1.51 20.12
C ALA A 180 8.51 0.67 21.23
N PRO A 181 7.96 -0.49 21.63
CA PRO A 181 8.57 -1.32 22.64
C PRO A 181 9.99 -1.71 22.19
N THR A 182 10.98 -1.37 23.00
CA THR A 182 12.37 -1.77 22.73
C THR A 182 12.41 -3.30 22.68
N PRO A 183 12.91 -3.92 21.58
CA PRO A 183 13.02 -5.37 21.51
C PRO A 183 13.84 -5.85 22.71
N SER A 184 13.26 -6.76 23.51
CA SER A 184 13.92 -7.24 24.72
C SER A 184 15.24 -7.87 24.33
N ARG A 185 16.36 -7.26 24.71
CA ARG A 185 17.67 -7.90 24.62
C ARG A 185 17.61 -9.16 25.47
N ARG A 186 17.57 -10.35 24.84
CA ARG A 186 17.99 -11.56 25.56
C ARG A 186 19.47 -11.36 25.89
N GLY A 187 19.78 -11.41 27.18
CA GLY A 187 21.14 -11.28 27.67
C GLY A 187 22.05 -12.39 27.09
N PRO A 188 23.37 -12.16 27.05
CA PRO A 188 24.31 -13.18 26.61
C PRO A 188 24.25 -14.39 27.56
N ILE A 189 24.25 -15.58 26.96
CA ILE A 189 24.45 -16.87 27.65
C ILE A 189 25.94 -17.02 27.93
#